data_AF-A0A942H4K3-F1
#
_entry.id   AF-A0A942H4K3-F1
#
_cell.length_a   1.000
_cell.length_b   1.000
_cell.length_c   1.000
_cell.angle_alpha   90.00
_cell.angle_beta   90.00
_cell.angle_gamma   90.00
#
_symmetry.space_group_name_H-M   'P 1'
#
loop_
_entity.id
_entity.type
_entity.pdbx_description
1 polymer ?
#
loop_
_entity_poly.entity_id
_entity_poly.type
_entity_poly.pdbx_seq_one_letter_code
_entity_poly.pdbx_strand_id
1 'polypeptide(L)'
;MRVTNWHFPQAPEAVARRAGGRRRFNAERQRRAENRRVLVEWRFLQVAEEFLLSRKNPRGWQTRLADELGVSRMQIGRDFKRLLAEDDVLRYLAFLFDCAISFSRLPKRLGLGW
;
A
#
# COMPACT_ATOMS: atom_id res chain seq x y z
N MET A 1 24.49 -33.45 11.78
CA MET A 1 24.59 -32.03 11.35
C MET A 1 24.96 -32.02 9.87
N ARG A 2 24.10 -31.56 8.95
CA ARG A 2 24.46 -31.49 7.52
C ARG A 2 25.29 -30.24 7.28
N VAL A 3 26.56 -30.41 6.91
CA VAL A 3 27.43 -29.33 6.46
C VAL A 3 26.96 -28.90 5.07
N THR A 4 26.26 -27.76 4.97
CA THR A 4 25.97 -27.11 3.69
C THR A 4 27.25 -26.48 3.18
N ASN A 5 28.00 -27.23 2.36
CA ASN A 5 29.20 -26.72 1.72
C ASN A 5 28.81 -25.79 0.56
N TRP A 6 28.87 -24.48 0.80
CA TRP A 6 28.52 -23.43 -0.17
C TRP A 6 29.54 -23.27 -1.31
N HIS A 7 30.68 -23.96 -1.24
CA HIS A 7 31.81 -23.81 -2.17
C HIS A 7 31.86 -24.82 -3.31
N PHE A 8 30.86 -25.71 -3.46
CA PHE A 8 30.88 -26.65 -4.57
C PHE A 8 30.75 -25.89 -5.90
N PRO A 9 31.69 -26.06 -6.86
CA PRO A 9 31.60 -25.40 -8.16
C PRO A 9 30.26 -25.76 -8.81
N GLN A 10 29.42 -24.75 -9.01
CA GLN A 10 28.14 -24.96 -9.67
C GLN A 10 28.37 -24.87 -11.16
N ALA A 11 27.99 -25.92 -11.91
CA ALA A 11 28.04 -25.89 -13.37
C ALA A 11 27.37 -24.60 -13.88
N PRO A 12 27.99 -23.85 -14.83
CA PRO A 12 27.46 -22.59 -15.33
C PRO A 12 25.98 -22.64 -15.73
N GLU A 13 25.55 -23.77 -16.29
CA GLU A 13 24.15 -24.04 -16.65
C GLU A 13 23.21 -24.04 -15.44
N ALA A 14 23.62 -24.64 -14.31
CA ALA A 14 22.84 -24.69 -13.09
C ALA A 14 22.74 -23.31 -12.41
N VAL A 15 23.75 -22.46 -12.59
CA VAL A 15 23.73 -21.06 -12.15
C VAL A 15 22.79 -20.24 -13.04
N ALA A 16 22.93 -20.36 -14.37
CA ALA A 16 22.08 -19.67 -15.33
C ALA A 16 20.60 -20.02 -15.17
N ARG A 17 20.27 -21.30 -14.98
CA ARG A 17 18.89 -21.77 -14.73
C ARG A 17 18.31 -21.18 -13.45
N ARG A 18 19.09 -21.11 -12.37
CA ARG A 18 18.67 -20.47 -11.10
C ARG A 18 18.49 -18.97 -11.25
N ALA A 19 19.41 -18.29 -11.92
CA ALA A 19 19.30 -16.86 -12.20
C ALA A 19 18.03 -16.56 -13.01
N GLY A 20 17.75 -17.34 -14.06
CA GLY A 20 16.51 -17.24 -14.82
C GLY A 20 15.25 -17.50 -13.99
N GLY A 21 15.27 -18.53 -13.14
CA GLY A 21 14.18 -18.81 -12.19
C GLY A 21 13.91 -17.65 -11.23
N ARG A 22 14.96 -17.07 -10.63
CA ARG A 22 14.87 -15.89 -9.75
C ARG A 22 14.33 -14.67 -10.48
N ARG A 23 14.77 -14.43 -11.72
CA ARG A 23 14.25 -13.33 -12.56
C ARG A 23 12.74 -13.45 -12.76
N ARG A 24 12.26 -14.65 -13.16
CA ARG A 24 10.81 -14.90 -13.37
C ARG A 24 10.00 -14.74 -12.07
N PHE A 25 10.49 -15.32 -10.97
CA PHE A 25 9.84 -15.20 -9.67
C PHE A 25 9.76 -13.74 -9.21
N ASN A 26 10.85 -12.98 -9.35
CA ASN A 26 10.88 -11.57 -8.99
C ASN A 26 9.95 -10.73 -9.87
N ALA A 27 9.91 -10.98 -11.17
CA ALA A 27 9.00 -10.30 -12.09
C ALA A 27 7.53 -10.54 -11.69
N GLU A 28 7.16 -11.80 -11.41
CA GLU A 28 5.80 -12.12 -10.96
C GLU A 28 5.49 -11.47 -9.60
N ARG A 29 6.45 -11.43 -8.68
CA ARG A 29 6.30 -10.75 -7.39
C ARG A 29 6.09 -9.25 -7.56
N GLN A 30 6.84 -8.62 -8.47
CA GLN A 30 6.70 -7.19 -8.79
C GLN A 30 5.33 -6.91 -9.41
N ARG A 31 4.90 -7.70 -10.40
CA ARG A 31 3.57 -7.59 -11.02
C ARG A 31 2.45 -7.69 -9.99
N ARG A 32 2.51 -8.66 -9.07
CA ARG A 32 1.53 -8.77 -7.97
C ARG A 32 1.54 -7.57 -7.03
N ALA A 33 2.71 -6.98 -6.78
CA ALA A 33 2.81 -5.78 -5.96
C ALA A 33 2.23 -4.55 -6.67
N GLU A 34 2.45 -4.44 -7.97
CA GLU A 34 1.91 -3.37 -8.81
C GLU A 34 0.38 -3.45 -8.89
N ASN A 35 -0.17 -4.63 -9.21
CA ASN A 35 -1.63 -4.84 -9.20
C ASN A 35 -2.25 -4.48 -7.85
N ARG A 36 -1.59 -4.83 -6.74
CA ARG A 36 -2.07 -4.48 -5.41
C ARG A 36 -2.03 -2.97 -5.18
N ARG A 37 -1.01 -2.25 -5.66
CA ARG A 37 -0.95 -0.79 -5.54
C ARG A 37 -2.09 -0.11 -6.29
N VAL A 38 -2.40 -0.56 -7.50
CA VAL A 38 -3.57 -0.07 -8.24
C VAL A 38 -4.83 -0.23 -7.38
N LEU A 39 -5.05 -1.40 -6.76
CA LEU A 39 -6.21 -1.59 -5.87
C LEU A 39 -6.19 -0.69 -4.63
N VAL A 40 -5.02 -0.45 -4.03
CA VAL A 40 -4.85 0.47 -2.90
C VAL A 40 -5.20 1.90 -3.29
N GLU A 41 -4.73 2.35 -4.44
CA GLU A 41 -5.02 3.66 -5.01
C GLU A 41 -6.53 3.84 -5.25
N TRP A 42 -7.14 2.92 -6.01
CA TRP A 42 -8.58 2.94 -6.28
C TRP A 42 -9.40 2.97 -4.99
N ARG A 43 -9.02 2.15 -4.01
CA ARG A 43 -9.73 2.11 -2.73
C ARG A 43 -9.58 3.42 -1.95
N PHE A 44 -8.40 4.03 -1.97
CA PHE A 44 -8.18 5.31 -1.34
C PHE A 44 -9.02 6.43 -1.99
N LEU A 45 -9.12 6.44 -3.33
CA LEU A 45 -9.96 7.40 -4.05
C LEU A 45 -11.44 7.27 -3.65
N GLN A 46 -11.97 6.04 -3.59
CA GLN A 46 -13.34 5.79 -3.10
C GLN A 46 -13.55 6.29 -1.66
N VAL A 47 -12.60 6.01 -0.77
CA VAL A 47 -12.61 6.44 0.63
C VAL A 47 -12.59 7.98 0.72
N ALA A 48 -11.80 8.63 -0.13
CA ALA A 48 -11.74 10.09 -0.19
C ALA A 48 -13.07 10.69 -0.67
N GLU A 49 -13.66 10.11 -1.72
CA GLU A 49 -14.97 10.52 -2.24
C GLU A 49 -16.09 10.33 -1.19
N GLU A 50 -16.18 9.14 -0.57
CA GLU A 50 -17.15 8.84 0.48
C GLU A 50 -17.06 9.85 1.64
N PHE A 51 -15.85 10.25 2.01
CA PHE A 51 -15.63 11.26 3.04
C PHE A 51 -16.10 12.65 2.60
N LEU A 52 -15.79 13.05 1.36
CA LEU A 52 -16.23 14.35 0.83
C LEU A 52 -17.76 14.45 0.76
N LEU A 53 -18.43 13.36 0.36
CA LEU A 53 -19.89 13.33 0.22
C LEU A 53 -20.62 13.19 1.56
N SER A 54 -20.16 12.29 2.43
CA SER A 54 -20.89 11.95 3.67
C SER A 54 -20.41 12.71 4.91
N ARG A 55 -19.24 13.35 4.84
CA ARG A 55 -18.47 13.88 5.99
C ARG A 55 -18.23 12.88 7.12
N LYS A 56 -18.46 11.57 6.89
CA LYS A 56 -18.15 10.51 7.85
C LYS A 56 -16.73 10.06 7.63
N ASN A 57 -16.00 9.88 8.73
CA ASN A 57 -14.62 9.38 8.69
C ASN A 57 -14.62 7.88 8.30
N PRO A 58 -14.07 7.49 7.14
CA PRO A 58 -14.03 6.11 6.67
C PRO A 58 -12.88 5.35 7.33
N ARG A 59 -12.97 5.19 8.66
CA ARG A 59 -11.99 4.45 9.44
C ARG A 59 -11.94 2.98 9.02
N GLY A 60 -10.76 2.39 9.10
CA GLY A 60 -10.58 0.95 8.91
C GLY A 60 -10.51 0.47 7.45
N TRP A 61 -10.53 1.37 6.46
CA TRP A 61 -10.45 0.99 5.05
C TRP A 61 -9.21 0.15 4.72
N GLN A 62 -8.06 0.47 5.31
CA GLN A 62 -6.82 -0.30 5.13
C GLN A 62 -6.92 -1.71 5.68
N THR A 63 -7.69 -1.92 6.76
CA THR A 63 -7.87 -3.24 7.38
C THR A 63 -8.80 -4.07 6.52
N ARG A 64 -9.93 -3.50 6.09
CA ARG A 64 -10.86 -4.16 5.16
C ARG A 64 -10.17 -4.57 3.86
N LEU A 65 -9.41 -3.66 3.26
CA LEU A 65 -8.66 -3.96 2.04
C LEU A 65 -7.58 -5.03 2.26
N ALA A 66 -6.94 -5.04 3.43
CA ALA A 66 -5.97 -6.07 3.78
C ALA A 66 -6.64 -7.46 3.85
N ASP A 67 -7.81 -7.54 4.47
CA ASP A 67 -8.60 -8.77 4.58
C ASP A 67 -9.09 -9.24 3.19
N GLU A 68 -9.62 -8.33 2.38
CA GLU A 68 -10.07 -8.59 1.00
C GLU A 68 -8.95 -9.15 0.10
N LEU A 69 -7.73 -8.63 0.26
CA LEU A 69 -6.58 -9.03 -0.55
C LEU A 69 -5.76 -10.17 0.06
N GLY A 70 -6.13 -10.64 1.26
CA GLY A 70 -5.40 -11.69 1.98
C GLY A 70 -3.96 -11.30 2.33
N VAL A 71 -3.71 -10.02 2.64
CA VAL A 71 -2.39 -9.48 2.97
C VAL A 71 -2.39 -8.81 4.34
N SER A 72 -1.21 -8.55 4.90
CA SER A 72 -1.13 -7.79 6.15
C SER A 72 -1.49 -6.31 5.94
N ARG A 73 -2.15 -5.69 6.93
CA ARG A 73 -2.37 -4.24 6.96
C ARG A 73 -1.08 -3.44 6.78
N MET A 74 0.02 -3.92 7.35
CA MET A 74 1.35 -3.31 7.19
C MET A 74 1.78 -3.26 5.71
N GLN A 75 1.43 -4.27 4.91
CA GLN A 75 1.73 -4.30 3.49
C GLN A 75 0.93 -3.26 2.71
N ILE A 76 -0.37 -3.13 3.01
CA ILE A 76 -1.21 -2.02 2.49
C ILE A 76 -0.61 -0.66 2.84
N GLY A 77 -0.18 -0.46 4.09
CA GLY A 77 0.46 0.78 4.52
C GLY A 77 1.76 1.09 3.76
N ARG A 78 2.60 0.08 3.48
CA ARG A 78 3.82 0.27 2.68
C ARG A 78 3.52 0.61 1.23
N ASP A 79 2.52 -0.06 0.63
CA ASP A 79 2.10 0.21 -0.73
C ASP A 79 1.50 1.61 -0.85
N PHE A 80 0.67 2.03 0.11
CA PHE A 80 0.12 3.38 0.16
C PHE A 80 1.21 4.44 0.33
N LYS A 81 2.17 4.24 1.24
CA LYS A 81 3.31 5.15 1.41
C LYS A 81 4.12 5.31 0.12
N ARG A 82 4.22 4.24 -0.67
CA ARG A 82 4.93 4.27 -1.95
C ARG A 82 4.14 5.02 -3.01
N LEU A 83 2.83 4.82 -3.09
CA LEU A 83 1.94 5.63 -3.94
C LEU A 83 2.05 7.12 -3.60
N LEU A 84 2.04 7.50 -2.33
CA LEU A 84 2.21 8.90 -1.91
C LEU A 84 3.59 9.50 -2.26
N ALA A 85 4.60 8.66 -2.52
CA ALA A 85 5.92 9.10 -2.95
C ALA A 85 6.08 9.16 -4.47
N GLU A 86 5.24 8.42 -5.21
CA GLU A 86 5.28 8.30 -6.67
C GLU A 86 4.21 9.20 -7.35
N ASP A 87 3.13 9.56 -6.64
CA ASP A 87 1.98 10.30 -7.18
C ASP A 87 1.66 11.55 -6.36
N ASP A 88 1.85 12.72 -6.98
CA ASP A 88 1.61 14.03 -6.37
C ASP A 88 0.12 14.34 -6.13
N VAL A 89 -0.78 13.81 -6.96
CA VAL A 89 -2.23 14.00 -6.80
C VAL A 89 -2.72 13.23 -5.59
N LEU A 90 -2.32 11.96 -5.44
CA LEU A 90 -2.64 11.16 -4.26
C LEU A 90 -2.07 11.79 -2.99
N ARG A 91 -0.86 12.33 -3.06
CA ARG A 91 -0.25 13.05 -1.95
C ARG A 91 -1.06 14.28 -1.54
N TYR A 92 -1.51 15.07 -2.51
CA TYR A 92 -2.35 16.24 -2.26
C TYR A 92 -3.71 15.85 -1.66
N LEU A 93 -4.37 14.83 -2.21
CA LEU A 93 -5.64 14.33 -1.69
C LEU A 93 -5.52 13.78 -0.26
N ALA A 94 -4.45 13.03 0.02
CA ALA A 94 -4.18 12.54 1.37
C ALA A 94 -3.97 13.70 2.37
N PHE A 95 -3.25 14.74 1.96
CA PHE A 95 -3.10 15.95 2.77
C PHE A 95 -4.45 16.64 3.05
N LEU A 96 -5.27 16.85 2.03
CA LEU A 96 -6.60 17.46 2.19
C LEU A 96 -7.48 16.62 3.13
N PHE A 97 -7.44 15.30 2.98
CA PHE A 97 -8.18 14.36 3.80
C PHE A 97 -7.76 14.44 5.27
N ASP A 98 -6.46 14.46 5.56
CA ASP A 98 -5.93 14.61 6.91
C ASP A 98 -6.28 15.97 7.53
N CYS A 99 -6.20 17.06 6.74
CA CYS A 99 -6.65 18.39 7.16
C CYS A 99 -8.13 18.39 7.55
N ALA A 100 -9.00 17.85 6.68
CA ALA A 100 -10.44 17.83 6.93
C ALA A 100 -10.82 16.98 8.15
N ILE A 101 -10.16 15.83 8.35
CA ILE A 101 -10.31 15.04 9.58
C ILE A 101 -9.88 15.86 10.80
N SER A 102 -8.78 16.58 10.73
CA SER A 102 -8.28 17.40 11.84
C SER A 102 -9.24 18.55 12.17
N PHE A 103 -9.78 19.24 11.17
CA PHE A 103 -10.82 20.27 11.36
C PHE A 103 -12.10 19.71 11.98
N SER A 104 -12.55 18.52 11.56
CA SER A 104 -13.74 17.87 12.13
C SER A 104 -13.58 17.46 13.61
N ARG A 105 -12.33 17.40 14.11
CA ARG A 105 -12.00 17.08 15.51
C ARG A 105 -11.78 18.32 16.38
N LEU A 106 -11.83 19.53 15.82
CA LEU A 106 -11.75 20.75 16.62
C LEU A 106 -12.97 20.82 17.56
N PRO A 107 -12.78 21.10 18.86
CA PRO A 107 -13.88 21.26 19.78
C PRO A 107 -14.76 22.43 19.33
N LYS A 108 -16.09 22.27 19.36
CA LYS A 108 -17.11 23.31 19.13
C LYS A 108 -17.03 24.52 20.10
N ARG A 109 -15.92 24.70 20.83
CA ARG A 109 -15.73 25.69 21.89
C ARG A 109 -15.42 27.11 21.41
N LEU A 110 -15.59 27.43 20.13
CA LEU A 110 -15.40 28.79 19.61
C LEU A 110 -16.69 29.57 19.32
N GLY A 111 -17.86 29.07 19.73
CA GLY A 111 -19.04 29.93 19.90
C GLY A 111 -19.47 30.76 18.68
N LEU A 112 -19.14 30.35 17.46
CA LEU A 112 -19.70 30.94 16.25
C LEU A 112 -20.82 30.02 15.78
N GLY A 113 -21.98 30.25 16.37
CA GLY A 113 -23.25 29.85 15.79
C GLY A 113 -23.50 30.66 14.52
N TRP A 114 -23.84 29.96 13.45
CA TRP A 114 -24.85 30.36 12.48
C TRP A 114 -25.71 29.12 12.24
#